data_AF-A0A1R1SPD8-F1
#
_entry.id   AF-A0A1R1SPD8-F1
#
_cell.length_a   1.000
_cell.length_b   1.000
_cell.length_c   1.000
_cell.angle_alpha   90.00
_cell.angle_beta   90.00
_cell.angle_gamma   90.00
#
_symmetry.space_group_name_H-M   'P 1'
#
loop_
_entity.id
_entity.type
_entity.pdbx_description
1 polymer ?
#
loop_
_entity_poly.entity_id
_entity_poly.type
_entity_poly.pdbx_seq_one_letter_code
_entity_poly.pdbx_strand_id
1 'polypeptide(L)'
;MKLNTASRRRIEVFELRLRIELATIEAYHRVCQPENPLLFINNVPGRLSIVIGLVPPEEVMEAAGLVRLVRHVYGRASDILHGRSSMVDAPAVIIDEWCSIVERLETLVGVRSTTPSN
;
A
#
# COMPACT_ATOMS: atom_id res chain seq x y z
N MET A 1 -16.07 25.09 0.73
CA MET A 1 -16.22 24.58 -0.66
C MET A 1 -16.54 23.09 -0.58
N LYS A 2 -17.71 22.63 -1.05
CA LYS A 2 -18.03 21.18 -1.06
C LYS A 2 -17.33 20.53 -2.24
N LEU A 3 -16.41 19.61 -1.99
CA LEU A 3 -15.79 18.78 -3.03
C LEU A 3 -16.87 17.90 -3.68
N ASN A 4 -16.84 17.81 -5.01
CA ASN A 4 -17.70 16.85 -5.72
C ASN A 4 -17.21 15.42 -5.43
N THR A 5 -18.09 14.43 -5.64
CA THR A 5 -17.81 13.01 -5.35
C THR A 5 -16.59 12.50 -6.10
N ALA A 6 -16.34 12.99 -7.31
CA ALA A 6 -15.18 12.60 -8.10
C ALA A 6 -13.86 13.06 -7.47
N SER A 7 -13.79 14.32 -7.07
CA SER A 7 -12.62 14.87 -6.39
C SER A 7 -12.37 14.18 -5.04
N ARG A 8 -13.42 13.84 -4.29
CA ARG A 8 -13.28 13.12 -3.01
C ARG A 8 -12.63 11.75 -3.19
N ARG A 9 -13.15 10.93 -4.11
CA ARG A 9 -12.57 9.60 -4.38
C ARG A 9 -11.15 9.66 -4.91
N ARG A 10 -10.82 10.68 -5.69
CA ARG A 10 -9.43 10.91 -6.13
C ARG A 10 -8.50 11.16 -4.95
N ILE A 11 -8.95 11.91 -3.94
CA ILE A 11 -8.21 12.13 -2.70
C ILE A 11 -8.07 10.80 -1.94
N GLU A 12 -9.12 10.01 -1.79
CA GLU A 12 -9.07 8.69 -1.13
C GLU A 12 -8.05 7.75 -1.81
N VAL A 13 -8.07 7.70 -3.15
CA VAL A 13 -7.09 6.91 -3.93
C VAL A 13 -5.66 7.44 -3.75
N PHE A 14 -5.49 8.76 -3.67
CA PHE A 14 -4.19 9.37 -3.39
C PHE A 14 -3.68 9.02 -1.99
N GLU A 15 -4.55 9.07 -0.98
CA GLU A 15 -4.22 8.68 0.40
C GLU A 15 -3.81 7.21 0.49
N LEU A 16 -4.55 6.30 -0.16
CA LEU A 16 -4.18 4.89 -0.23
C LEU A 16 -2.79 4.69 -0.83
N ARG A 17 -2.48 5.43 -1.90
CA ARG A 17 -1.17 5.37 -2.52
C ARG A 17 -0.08 5.82 -1.55
N LEU A 18 -0.23 6.98 -0.90
CA LEU A 18 0.74 7.49 0.07
C LEU A 18 0.98 6.51 1.24
N ARG A 19 -0.08 5.87 1.73
CA ARG A 19 0.00 4.84 2.79
C ARG A 19 0.85 3.65 2.36
N ILE A 20 0.66 3.17 1.13
CA ILE A 20 1.51 2.11 0.55
C ILE A 20 2.97 2.58 0.47
N GLU A 21 3.22 3.80 -0.05
CA GLU A 21 4.57 4.34 -0.16
C GLU A 21 5.27 4.38 1.21
N LEU A 22 4.59 4.91 2.23
CA LEU A 22 5.09 4.96 3.61
C LEU A 22 5.39 3.55 4.16
N ALA A 23 4.45 2.61 4.06
CA ALA A 23 4.64 1.26 4.57
C ALA A 23 5.83 0.55 3.90
N THR A 24 6.06 0.78 2.60
CA THR A 24 7.19 0.17 1.91
C THR A 24 8.54 0.78 2.30
N ILE A 25 8.57 2.08 2.63
CA ILE A 25 9.75 2.74 3.18
C ILE A 25 10.07 2.16 4.56
N GLU A 26 9.07 2.03 5.42
CA GLU A 26 9.25 1.48 6.76
C GLU A 26 9.73 0.02 6.72
N ALA A 27 9.12 -0.81 5.88
CA ALA A 27 9.55 -2.19 5.67
C ALA A 27 11.00 -2.26 5.17
N TYR A 28 11.37 -1.39 4.23
CA TYR A 28 12.73 -1.30 3.73
C TYR A 28 13.73 -0.97 4.85
N HIS A 29 13.44 0.04 5.68
CA HIS A 29 14.33 0.42 6.77
C HIS A 29 14.51 -0.70 7.80
N ARG A 30 13.43 -1.41 8.15
CA ARG A 30 13.47 -2.49 9.14
C ARG A 30 14.23 -3.73 8.66
N VAL A 31 14.04 -4.12 7.40
CA VAL A 31 14.65 -5.34 6.85
C VAL A 31 16.09 -5.09 6.38
N CYS A 32 16.33 -3.98 5.70
CA CYS A 32 17.62 -3.74 5.05
C CYS A 32 18.64 -3.01 5.94
N GLN A 33 18.20 -2.39 7.05
CA GLN A 33 18.98 -1.47 7.89
C GLN A 33 19.52 -0.24 7.11
N PRO A 34 19.67 0.92 7.75
CA PRO A 34 20.10 2.17 7.09
C PRO A 34 21.55 2.16 6.57
N GLU A 35 22.36 1.17 6.93
CA GLU A 35 23.81 1.13 6.67
C GLU A 35 24.20 0.36 5.40
N ASN A 36 23.25 -0.29 4.73
CA ASN A 36 23.53 -1.15 3.58
C ASN A 36 23.00 -0.53 2.26
N PRO A 37 23.81 0.29 1.56
CA PRO A 37 23.38 1.05 0.38
C PRO A 37 23.20 0.22 -0.91
N LEU A 38 23.28 -1.11 -0.86
CA LEU A 38 23.36 -1.96 -2.06
C LEU A 38 22.02 -2.43 -2.65
N LEU A 39 20.88 -2.00 -2.08
CA LEU A 39 19.55 -2.23 -2.68
C LEU A 39 18.89 -0.88 -2.99
N PHE A 40 19.37 -0.17 -4.00
CA PHE A 40 18.70 1.02 -4.56
C PHE A 40 17.39 0.65 -5.28
N ILE A 41 16.46 0.04 -4.55
CA ILE A 41 15.10 -0.20 -5.02
C ILE A 41 14.32 1.11 -4.83
N ASN A 42 14.49 2.03 -5.77
CA ASN A 42 13.88 3.35 -5.68
C ASN A 42 12.39 3.36 -6.04
N ASN A 43 11.84 2.26 -6.54
CA ASN A 43 10.43 2.13 -6.87
C ASN A 43 9.64 1.37 -5.80
N VAL A 44 8.38 1.76 -5.62
CA VAL A 44 7.47 1.18 -4.62
C VAL A 44 7.20 -0.31 -4.87
N PRO A 45 6.93 -0.78 -6.12
CA PRO A 45 6.68 -2.21 -6.36
C PRO A 45 7.83 -3.14 -5.96
N GLY A 46 9.07 -2.67 -6.10
CA GLY A 46 10.25 -3.42 -5.67
C GLY A 46 10.41 -3.39 -4.15
N ARG A 47 10.21 -2.24 -3.50
CA ARG A 47 10.24 -2.14 -2.02
C ARG A 47 9.14 -2.96 -1.37
N LEU A 48 8.01 -3.14 -2.07
CA LEU A 48 6.92 -4.03 -1.64
C LEU A 48 7.39 -5.46 -1.34
N SER A 49 8.32 -5.99 -2.14
CA SER A 49 8.82 -7.35 -1.94
C SER A 49 9.62 -7.50 -0.64
N ILE A 50 10.18 -6.40 -0.12
CA ILE A 50 10.96 -6.39 1.13
C ILE A 50 10.07 -6.67 2.35
N VAL A 51 8.76 -6.43 2.23
CA VAL A 51 7.77 -6.78 3.26
C VAL A 51 7.83 -8.25 3.64
N ILE A 52 8.21 -9.14 2.72
CA ILE A 52 8.37 -10.58 3.00
C ILE A 52 9.47 -10.84 4.03
N GLY A 53 10.49 -9.98 4.12
CA GLY A 53 11.55 -10.09 5.11
C GLY A 53 11.12 -9.72 6.54
N LEU A 54 9.88 -9.24 6.74
CA LEU A 54 9.33 -8.92 8.07
C LEU A 54 8.60 -10.08 8.73
N VAL A 55 8.27 -11.13 7.97
CA VAL A 55 7.46 -12.26 8.46
C VAL A 55 8.32 -13.50 8.65
N PRO A 56 7.95 -14.41 9.57
CA PRO A 56 8.64 -15.68 9.72
C PRO A 56 8.41 -16.58 8.48
N PRO A 57 9.25 -17.62 8.26
CA PRO A 57 9.21 -18.45 7.05
C PRO A 57 7.84 -19.08 6.75
N GLU A 58 7.08 -19.45 7.78
CA GLU A 58 5.74 -20.05 7.69
C GLU A 58 4.68 -19.10 7.12
N GLU A 59 4.88 -17.78 7.23
CA GLU A 59 3.93 -16.75 6.78
C GLU A 59 4.30 -16.14 5.42
N VAL A 60 5.44 -16.52 4.84
CA VAL A 60 5.96 -15.98 3.57
C VAL A 60 4.95 -16.06 2.43
N MET A 61 4.18 -17.15 2.35
CA MET A 61 3.18 -17.32 1.29
C MET A 61 2.01 -16.35 1.42
N GLU A 62 1.56 -16.09 2.65
CA GLU A 62 0.51 -15.10 2.90
C GLU A 62 1.02 -13.68 2.60
N ALA A 63 2.22 -13.35 3.07
CA ALA A 63 2.86 -12.07 2.79
C ALA A 63 3.04 -11.84 1.29
N ALA A 64 3.49 -12.86 0.54
CA ALA A 64 3.61 -12.78 -0.92
C ALA A 64 2.25 -12.56 -1.60
N GLY A 65 1.20 -13.21 -1.10
CA GLY A 65 -0.18 -12.98 -1.54
C GLY A 65 -0.62 -11.53 -1.34
N LEU A 66 -0.36 -10.98 -0.15
CA LEU A 66 -0.67 -9.58 0.18
C LEU A 66 0.14 -8.60 -0.68
N VAL A 67 1.44 -8.84 -0.88
CA VAL A 67 2.30 -8.06 -1.79
C VAL A 67 1.72 -8.01 -3.19
N ARG A 68 1.22 -9.13 -3.72
CA ARG A 68 0.58 -9.15 -5.05
C ARG A 68 -0.68 -8.28 -5.10
N LEU A 69 -1.53 -8.34 -4.08
CA LEU A 69 -2.74 -7.53 -3.98
C LEU A 69 -2.40 -6.03 -3.87
N VAL A 70 -1.47 -5.66 -2.99
CA VAL A 70 -1.04 -4.27 -2.82
C VAL A 70 -0.43 -3.72 -4.11
N ARG A 71 0.36 -4.51 -4.84
CA ARG A 71 0.92 -4.10 -6.14
C ARG A 71 -0.18 -3.79 -7.15
N HIS A 72 -1.25 -4.59 -7.17
CA HIS A 72 -2.42 -4.33 -8.00
C HIS A 72 -3.09 -3.00 -7.61
N VAL A 73 -3.36 -2.79 -6.32
CA VAL A 73 -3.94 -1.54 -5.79
C VAL A 73 -3.09 -0.33 -6.19
N TYR A 74 -1.77 -0.39 -5.95
CA TYR A 74 -0.84 0.69 -6.28
C TYR A 74 -0.83 1.02 -7.78
N GLY A 75 -0.85 0.00 -8.64
CA GLY A 75 -0.94 0.18 -10.09
C GLY A 75 -2.23 0.86 -10.52
N ARG A 76 -3.37 0.38 -10.03
CA ARG A 76 -4.70 0.95 -10.34
C ARG A 76 -4.83 2.38 -9.82
N ALA A 77 -4.36 2.64 -8.59
CA ALA A 77 -4.31 3.98 -8.02
C ALA A 77 -3.48 4.94 -8.89
N SER A 78 -2.31 4.48 -9.36
CA SER A 78 -1.48 5.24 -10.29
C SER A 78 -2.22 5.56 -11.59
N ASP A 79 -2.90 4.60 -12.21
CA ASP A 79 -3.66 4.84 -13.45
C ASP A 79 -4.78 5.86 -13.27
N ILE A 80 -5.51 5.79 -12.16
CA ILE A 80 -6.57 6.75 -11.82
C ILE A 80 -6.00 8.16 -11.64
N LEU A 81 -4.89 8.29 -10.91
CA LEU A 81 -4.27 9.59 -10.61
C LEU A 81 -3.65 10.24 -11.86
N HIS A 82 -3.12 9.45 -12.79
CA HIS A 82 -2.59 9.96 -14.07
C HIS A 82 -3.65 10.08 -15.16
N GLY A 83 -4.94 9.82 -14.85
CA GLY A 83 -6.04 9.91 -15.81
C GLY A 83 -6.05 8.84 -16.89
N ARG A 84 -5.25 7.77 -16.75
CA ARG A 84 -5.21 6.61 -17.66
C ARG A 84 -6.37 5.64 -17.45
N SER A 85 -7.07 5.76 -16.32
CA SER A 85 -8.33 5.08 -16.05
C SER A 85 -9.33 6.09 -15.54
N SER A 86 -10.59 5.95 -15.99
CA SER A 86 -11.65 6.80 -15.49
C SER A 86 -11.95 6.42 -14.04
N MET A 87 -12.13 7.43 -13.21
CA MET A 87 -12.50 7.23 -11.80
C MET A 87 -14.00 6.89 -11.66
N VAL A 88 -14.75 6.95 -12.76
CA VAL A 88 -16.13 6.46 -12.87
C VAL A 88 -16.16 4.94 -12.73
N ASP A 89 -15.05 4.26 -13.05
CA ASP A 89 -14.92 2.80 -13.03
C ASP A 89 -14.47 2.23 -11.68
N ALA A 90 -14.26 3.06 -10.65
CA ALA A 90 -13.97 2.62 -9.29
C ALA A 90 -15.19 2.86 -8.37
N PRO A 91 -16.11 1.88 -8.27
CA PRO A 91 -17.15 1.86 -7.25
C PRO A 91 -16.59 2.08 -5.84
N ALA A 92 -17.39 2.65 -4.94
CA ALA A 92 -17.01 2.82 -3.53
C ALA A 92 -16.55 1.49 -2.90
N VAL A 93 -17.21 0.39 -3.26
CA VAL A 93 -16.85 -0.98 -2.84
C VAL A 93 -15.40 -1.35 -3.19
N ILE A 94 -14.89 -0.92 -4.35
CA ILE A 94 -13.49 -1.19 -4.73
C ILE A 94 -12.53 -0.38 -3.86
N ILE A 95 -12.88 0.86 -3.52
CA ILE A 95 -12.06 1.70 -2.63
C ILE A 95 -12.03 1.08 -1.23
N ASP A 96 -13.15 0.57 -0.73
CA ASP A 96 -13.23 -0.11 0.57
C ASP A 96 -12.36 -1.39 0.59
N GLU A 97 -12.38 -2.18 -0.47
CA GLU A 97 -11.49 -3.34 -0.63
C GLU A 97 -10.02 -2.93 -0.63
N TRP A 98 -9.67 -1.85 -1.33
CA TRP A 98 -8.32 -1.33 -1.36
C TRP A 98 -7.87 -0.81 0.01
N CYS A 99 -8.77 -0.14 0.75
CA CYS A 99 -8.54 0.23 2.14
C CYS A 99 -8.19 -0.99 2.99
N SER A 100 -9.00 -2.06 2.91
CA SER A 100 -8.74 -3.29 3.67
C SER A 100 -7.39 -3.93 3.33
N ILE A 101 -7.02 -3.96 2.04
CA ILE A 101 -5.72 -4.46 1.59
C ILE A 101 -4.57 -3.62 2.16
N VAL A 102 -4.70 -2.29 2.14
CA VAL A 102 -3.68 -1.37 2.67
C VAL A 102 -3.57 -1.46 4.20
N GLU A 103 -4.67 -1.63 4.91
CA GLU A 103 -4.66 -1.82 6.37
C GLU A 103 -3.96 -3.11 6.79
N ARG A 104 -4.15 -4.20 6.04
CA ARG A 104 -3.41 -5.45 6.25
C ARG A 104 -1.91 -5.25 6.04
N LEU A 105 -1.51 -4.49 5.01
CA LEU A 105 -0.11 -4.13 4.79
C LEU A 105 0.46 -3.34 5.95
N GLU A 106 -0.23 -2.29 6.40
CA GLU A 106 0.21 -1.44 7.52
C GLU A 106 0.34 -2.23 8.82
N THR A 107 -0.55 -3.20 9.05
CA THR A 107 -0.51 -4.10 10.21
C THR A 107 0.71 -5.01 10.13
N LEU A 108 0.96 -5.64 8.98
CA LEU A 108 2.13 -6.50 8.77
C LEU A 108 3.43 -5.70 8.96
N VAL A 109 3.51 -4.49 8.39
CA VAL A 109 4.69 -3.63 8.54
C VAL A 109 4.79 -3.05 9.95
N GLY A 110 3.72 -3.03 10.75
CA GLY A 110 3.68 -2.40 12.06
C GLY A 110 3.77 -0.87 11.99
N VAL A 111 3.16 -0.26 10.97
CA VAL A 111 2.93 1.19 10.85
C VAL A 111 1.65 1.60 11.59
N ARG A 112 0.68 0.68 11.69
CA ARG A 112 -0.45 0.80 12.61
C ARG A 112 -0.31 -0.24 13.72
N SER A 113 -0.28 0.22 14.96
CA SER A 113 -0.59 -0.62 16.12
C SER A 113 -2.09 -0.90 16.08
N THR A 114 -2.51 -2.13 16.31
CA THR A 114 -3.91 -2.44 16.67
C THR A 114 -4.26 -1.56 17.87
N THR A 115 -4.95 -0.45 17.65
CA THR A 115 -5.56 0.27 18.76
C THR A 115 -6.71 -0.62 19.20
N PRO A 116 -6.70 -1.18 20.42
CA PRO A 116 -7.90 -1.84 20.92
C PRO A 116 -8.96 -0.74 20.99
N SER A 117 -10.00 -0.90 20.17
CA SER A 117 -11.25 -0.17 20.33
C SER A 117 -11.78 -0.47 21.74
N ASN A 118 -11.59 0.48 22.66
CA ASN A 118 -12.35 0.59 23.91
C ASN A 118 -13.75 1.12 23.61
#